data_AF-A0A1H2LJ64-F1
#
_entry.id   AF-A0A1H2LJ64-F1
#
_cell.length_a   1.000
_cell.length_b   1.000
_cell.length_c   1.000
_cell.angle_alpha   90.00
_cell.angle_beta   90.00
_cell.angle_gamma   90.00
#
_symmetry.space_group_name_H-M   'P 1'
#
loop_
_entity.id
_entity.type
_entity.pdbx_description
1 polymer ?
#
loop_
_entity_poly.entity_id
_entity_poly.type
_entity_poly.pdbx_seq_one_letter_code
_entity_poly.pdbx_strand_id
1 'polypeptide(L)'
;MCYVPQLRDHGRSLLSVQTRRMEEMITSHTVTVPDRIPMINILGQRDEVLRVLERGLAPAQLYVRGQEIRISGSESAVDIARNLISELVSVAASGQHLTTESVERALKLMTDGLNRPIDMMTTDILTNRGKTIRPKTLGQKAYVDAIDENTVVFGIGPAGTGKTYLAMAKAVVALQKNQVKRIIMTRPVVEAGESLGYLPGSLNDKIDPYMRPLYDALYDMIDPEAIPKLLAAGTIEVAPLAYMRGRTLNDAFVILDEAQNTTPEQMKMFLTRLGFNSKIVVTGDLTQVDLPRNAKSGLGLVRRILRDVEHIKFIELGAGDVVRHRLVADIIDAYARYAGEDIHD
;
A
#
# COMPACT_ATOMS: atom_id res chain seq x y z
N MET A 1 -74.36 3.32 7.01
CA MET A 1 -75.02 4.20 6.04
C MET A 1 -74.48 5.61 6.27
N CYS A 2 -73.76 6.11 5.27
CA CYS A 2 -73.40 7.49 4.89
C CYS A 2 -73.28 8.65 5.91
N TYR A 3 -72.15 9.36 5.73
CA TYR A 3 -71.99 10.83 5.64
C TYR A 3 -71.83 11.70 6.92
N VAL A 4 -70.61 12.20 7.09
CA VAL A 4 -70.20 13.51 7.68
C VAL A 4 -70.51 14.63 6.66
N PRO A 5 -70.47 15.98 6.89
CA PRO A 5 -70.01 16.73 8.09
C PRO A 5 -70.73 18.08 8.41
N GLN A 6 -70.39 18.74 9.53
CA GLN A 6 -69.70 20.06 9.58
C GLN A 6 -69.60 20.70 10.98
N LEU A 7 -68.34 20.80 11.44
CA LEU A 7 -67.62 21.94 12.04
C LEU A 7 -68.37 22.95 12.95
N ARG A 8 -67.88 23.09 14.19
CA ARG A 8 -67.44 24.38 14.75
C ARG A 8 -66.50 24.19 15.95
N ASP A 9 -65.31 24.75 15.75
CA ASP A 9 -64.34 25.43 16.62
C ASP A 9 -64.55 25.42 18.15
N HIS A 10 -63.43 25.32 18.88
CA HIS A 10 -63.06 25.92 20.19
C HIS A 10 -62.09 24.98 20.94
N GLY A 11 -60.82 25.39 21.09
CA GLY A 11 -59.96 24.76 22.10
C GLY A 11 -58.47 24.88 21.85
N ARG A 12 -57.92 26.07 22.12
CA ARG A 12 -56.51 26.26 22.46
C ARG A 12 -56.05 25.20 23.47
N SER A 13 -54.86 24.64 23.28
CA SER A 13 -53.78 24.61 24.27
C SER A 13 -52.75 23.53 23.92
N LEU A 14 -51.49 23.83 24.21
CA LEU A 14 -50.31 22.95 24.22
C LEU A 14 -49.67 22.72 22.85
N LEU A 15 -48.74 23.61 22.48
CA LEU A 15 -47.41 23.28 21.94
C LEU A 15 -46.66 24.58 21.63
N SER A 16 -46.42 25.38 22.66
CA SER A 16 -45.47 26.48 22.66
C SER A 16 -44.27 26.12 23.54
N VAL A 17 -43.47 25.13 23.13
CA VAL A 17 -42.17 24.89 23.76
C VAL A 17 -41.20 24.37 22.69
N GLN A 18 -40.17 25.18 22.43
CA GLN A 18 -38.88 24.78 21.84
C GLN A 18 -38.81 24.43 20.35
N THR A 19 -39.00 25.43 19.49
CA THR A 19 -38.21 25.50 18.24
C THR A 19 -36.91 26.24 18.57
N ARG A 20 -35.95 25.55 19.21
CA ARG A 20 -34.56 26.02 19.24
C ARG A 20 -34.05 25.98 17.80
N ARG A 21 -33.90 27.16 17.17
CA ARG A 21 -32.98 27.33 16.05
C ARG A 21 -31.58 26.96 16.54
N MET A 22 -31.08 25.78 16.16
CA MET A 22 -29.64 25.57 16.08
C MET A 22 -29.17 26.35 14.86
N GLU A 23 -28.76 27.60 15.06
CA GLU A 23 -27.81 28.22 14.14
C GLU A 23 -26.53 27.38 14.27
N GLU A 24 -26.17 26.63 13.22
CA GLU A 24 -24.87 25.97 13.17
C GLU A 24 -23.81 27.07 13.34
N MET A 25 -23.10 27.07 14.47
CA MET A 25 -22.02 28.01 14.72
C MET A 25 -20.94 27.78 13.67
N ILE A 26 -20.86 28.67 12.69
CA ILE A 26 -19.80 28.69 11.70
C ILE A 26 -18.51 29.03 12.44
N THR A 27 -17.67 28.02 12.61
CA THR A 27 -16.33 28.16 13.19
C THR A 27 -15.39 28.61 12.09
N SER A 28 -14.43 29.47 12.42
CA SER A 28 -13.36 29.82 11.47
C SER A 28 -11.99 29.75 12.14
N HIS A 29 -11.02 29.20 11.43
CA HIS A 29 -9.64 29.05 11.87
C HIS A 29 -8.68 29.50 10.76
N THR A 30 -7.53 30.06 11.12
CA THR A 30 -6.52 30.50 10.16
C THR A 30 -5.22 29.75 10.39
N VAL A 31 -4.71 29.10 9.34
CA VAL A 31 -3.38 28.51 9.32
C VAL A 31 -2.43 29.48 8.63
N THR A 32 -1.37 29.88 9.32
CA THR A 32 -0.33 30.75 8.78
C THR A 32 0.83 29.92 8.24
N VAL A 33 1.13 30.09 6.96
CA VAL A 33 2.29 29.49 6.30
C VAL A 33 3.52 30.35 6.62
N PRO A 34 4.66 29.76 7.01
CA PRO A 34 5.90 30.53 7.23
C PRO A 34 6.46 31.16 5.94
N ASP A 35 6.95 32.41 6.02
CA ASP A 35 7.53 33.21 4.91
C ASP A 35 8.55 32.50 4.03
N ARG A 36 9.27 31.54 4.61
CA ARG A 36 10.27 30.73 3.93
C ARG A 36 9.69 29.69 2.97
N ILE A 37 8.38 29.42 3.02
CA ILE A 37 7.70 28.43 2.20
C ILE A 37 6.87 29.17 1.14
N PRO A 38 7.27 29.09 -0.15
CA PRO A 38 6.47 29.67 -1.23
C PRO A 38 5.08 29.05 -1.27
N MET A 39 4.03 29.89 -1.31
CA MET A 39 2.64 29.42 -1.37
C MET A 39 2.36 28.51 -2.58
N ILE A 40 3.09 28.68 -3.69
CA ILE A 40 2.98 27.79 -4.86
C ILE A 40 3.33 26.33 -4.54
N ASN A 41 4.19 26.08 -3.54
CA ASN A 41 4.52 24.72 -3.09
C ASN A 41 3.38 24.08 -2.30
N ILE A 42 2.42 24.87 -1.83
CA ILE A 42 1.25 24.41 -1.07
C ILE A 42 0.01 24.34 -1.96
N LEU A 43 -0.24 25.40 -2.75
CA LEU A 43 -1.43 25.53 -3.60
C LEU A 43 -1.30 24.78 -4.94
N GLY A 44 -0.08 24.41 -5.34
CA GLY A 44 0.23 23.80 -6.62
C GLY A 44 0.27 24.83 -7.76
N GLN A 45 0.66 24.38 -8.96
CA GLN A 45 0.62 25.26 -10.13
C GLN A 45 -0.83 25.53 -10.54
N ARG A 46 -1.17 26.80 -10.80
CA ARG A 46 -2.53 27.22 -11.16
C ARG A 46 -3.61 26.78 -10.15
N ASP A 47 -3.21 26.71 -8.87
CA ASP A 47 -4.06 26.33 -7.74
C ASP A 47 -4.65 24.91 -7.84
N GLU A 48 -3.99 24.00 -8.55
CA GLU A 48 -4.48 22.63 -8.75
C GLU A 48 -4.64 21.85 -7.43
N VAL A 49 -3.74 22.04 -6.47
CA VAL A 49 -3.81 21.39 -5.16
C VAL A 49 -4.90 22.03 -4.30
N LEU A 50 -5.05 23.35 -4.35
CA LEU A 50 -6.13 24.07 -3.66
C LEU A 50 -7.51 23.55 -4.11
N ARG A 51 -7.74 23.38 -5.42
CA ARG A 51 -9.01 22.85 -5.95
C ARG A 51 -9.29 21.42 -5.53
N VAL A 52 -8.25 20.62 -5.29
CA VAL A 52 -8.40 19.27 -4.73
C VAL A 52 -8.83 19.35 -3.26
N LEU A 53 -8.17 20.21 -2.47
CA LEU A 53 -8.51 20.44 -1.06
C LEU A 53 -9.94 20.96 -0.88
N GLU A 54 -10.35 21.95 -1.67
CA GLU A 54 -11.71 22.52 -1.61
C GLU A 54 -12.78 21.45 -1.89
N ARG A 55 -12.54 20.57 -2.87
CA ARG A 55 -13.47 19.48 -3.19
C ARG A 55 -13.49 18.40 -2.12
N GLY A 56 -12.32 18.04 -1.58
CA GLY A 56 -12.19 16.95 -0.61
C GLY A 56 -12.61 17.33 0.81
N LEU A 57 -12.53 18.61 1.19
CA LEU A 57 -12.87 19.10 2.53
C LEU A 57 -14.28 19.69 2.62
N ALA A 58 -15.05 19.69 1.52
CA ALA A 58 -16.44 20.13 1.54
C ALA A 58 -17.22 19.37 2.65
N PRO A 59 -17.99 20.07 3.51
CA PRO A 59 -18.49 21.44 3.37
C PRO A 59 -17.58 22.57 3.92
N ALA A 60 -16.36 22.29 4.40
CA ALA A 60 -15.45 23.35 4.82
C ALA A 60 -15.01 24.22 3.64
N GLN A 61 -15.00 25.53 3.85
CA GLN A 61 -14.57 26.53 2.87
C GLN A 61 -13.14 26.99 3.15
N LEU A 62 -12.33 27.06 2.10
CA LEU A 62 -10.97 27.56 2.15
C LEU A 62 -10.86 28.92 1.48
N TYR A 63 -10.18 29.85 2.13
CA TYR A 63 -9.87 31.17 1.59
C TYR A 63 -8.40 31.46 1.78
N VAL A 64 -7.70 31.71 0.68
CA VAL A 64 -6.26 31.97 0.71
C VAL A 64 -6.00 33.45 0.48
N ARG A 65 -5.21 34.08 1.36
CA ARG A 65 -4.78 35.47 1.21
C ARG A 65 -3.35 35.64 1.70
N GLY A 66 -2.43 35.96 0.79
CA GLY A 66 -1.02 36.03 1.13
C GLY A 66 -0.52 34.68 1.64
N GLN A 67 -0.09 34.62 2.90
CA GLN A 67 0.38 33.39 3.56
C GLN A 67 -0.61 32.82 4.56
N GLU A 68 -1.84 33.30 4.56
CA GLU A 68 -2.88 32.82 5.43
C GLU A 68 -3.87 31.96 4.64
N ILE A 69 -4.15 30.78 5.16
CA ILE A 69 -5.21 29.90 4.69
C ILE A 69 -6.29 29.90 5.77
N ARG A 70 -7.38 30.61 5.50
CA ARG A 70 -8.56 30.67 6.37
C ARG A 70 -9.52 29.54 6.02
N ILE A 71 -10.00 28.86 7.05
CA ILE A 71 -10.89 27.70 6.99
C ILE A 71 -12.18 28.09 7.71
N SER A 72 -13.34 27.86 7.11
CA SER A 72 -14.64 28.14 7.73
C SER A 72 -15.63 26.99 7.52
N GLY A 73 -16.43 26.63 8.53
CA GLY A 73 -17.39 25.53 8.46
C GLY A 73 -17.90 25.09 9.83
N SER A 74 -18.40 23.86 9.93
CA SER A 74 -18.67 23.23 11.24
C SER A 74 -17.36 22.97 11.99
N GLU A 75 -17.42 22.93 13.32
CA GLU A 75 -16.24 22.72 14.18
C GLU A 75 -15.44 21.47 13.78
N SER A 76 -16.12 20.34 13.54
CA SER A 76 -15.48 19.10 13.09
C SER A 76 -14.82 19.21 11.72
N ALA A 77 -15.45 19.91 10.77
CA ALA A 77 -14.90 20.10 9.43
C ALA A 77 -13.69 21.04 9.45
N VAL A 78 -13.74 22.09 10.29
CA VAL A 78 -12.61 23.02 10.49
C VAL A 78 -11.42 22.30 11.12
N ASP A 79 -11.64 21.41 12.10
CA ASP A 79 -10.54 20.66 12.73
C ASP A 79 -9.86 19.67 11.77
N ILE A 80 -10.64 18.95 10.96
CA ILE A 80 -10.12 18.04 9.92
C ILE A 80 -9.28 18.84 8.92
N ALA A 81 -9.85 19.93 8.38
CA ALA A 81 -9.17 20.79 7.43
C ALA A 81 -7.90 21.44 8.02
N ARG A 82 -7.95 21.90 9.27
CA ARG A 82 -6.82 22.51 9.98
C ARG A 82 -5.68 21.52 10.12
N ASN A 83 -5.96 20.29 10.56
CA ASN A 83 -4.96 19.25 10.71
C ASN A 83 -4.33 18.94 9.35
N LEU A 84 -5.12 18.72 8.30
CA LEU A 84 -4.60 18.44 6.95
C LEU A 84 -3.70 19.57 6.43
N ILE A 85 -4.16 20.81 6.52
CA ILE A 85 -3.43 21.95 5.97
C ILE A 85 -2.13 22.18 6.73
N SER A 86 -2.16 22.08 8.06
CA SER A 86 -0.95 22.16 8.89
C SER A 86 0.05 21.07 8.52
N GLU A 87 -0.46 19.88 8.20
CA GLU A 87 0.38 18.76 7.78
C GLU A 87 1.04 18.98 6.42
N LEU A 88 0.26 19.44 5.44
CA LEU A 88 0.77 19.78 4.11
C LEU A 88 1.81 20.90 4.16
N VAL A 89 1.63 21.89 5.05
CA VAL A 89 2.62 22.93 5.31
C VAL A 89 3.94 22.31 5.80
N SER A 90 3.89 21.33 6.70
CA SER A 90 5.09 20.63 7.19
C SER A 90 5.80 19.84 6.10
N VAL A 91 5.06 19.18 5.20
CA VAL A 91 5.63 18.45 4.05
C VAL A 91 6.33 19.44 3.11
N ALA A 92 5.66 20.53 2.74
CA ALA A 92 6.24 21.58 1.92
C ALA A 92 7.48 22.21 2.57
N ALA A 93 7.49 22.34 3.90
CA ALA A 93 8.64 22.85 4.67
C ALA A 93 9.88 21.96 4.56
N SER A 94 9.71 20.65 4.35
CA SER A 94 10.81 19.70 4.18
C SER A 94 11.41 19.70 2.76
N GLY A 95 10.91 20.56 1.87
CA GLY A 95 11.37 20.70 0.49
C GLY A 95 10.70 19.73 -0.49
N GLN A 96 9.71 18.96 -0.04
CA GLN A 96 8.93 18.09 -0.92
C GLN A 96 7.85 18.87 -1.66
N HIS A 97 7.67 18.56 -2.94
CA HIS A 97 6.60 19.15 -3.76
C HIS A 97 5.29 18.41 -3.53
N LEU A 98 4.23 19.14 -3.19
CA LEU A 98 2.88 18.59 -3.12
C LEU A 98 2.31 18.40 -4.53
N THR A 99 1.88 17.19 -4.84
CA THR A 99 1.13 16.87 -6.06
C THR A 99 -0.35 16.66 -5.75
N THR A 100 -1.23 16.86 -6.73
CA THR A 100 -2.67 16.58 -6.61
C THR A 100 -2.92 15.16 -6.09
N GLU A 101 -2.22 14.16 -6.63
CA GLU A 101 -2.30 12.75 -6.22
C GLU A 101 -1.84 12.52 -4.77
N SER A 102 -0.85 13.27 -4.28
CA SER A 102 -0.43 13.18 -2.88
C SER A 102 -1.54 13.71 -1.97
N VAL A 103 -2.14 14.85 -2.32
CA VAL A 103 -3.18 15.50 -1.51
C VAL A 103 -4.50 14.72 -1.52
N GLU A 104 -4.93 14.19 -2.66
CA GLU A 104 -6.10 13.30 -2.76
C GLU A 104 -5.97 12.08 -1.83
N ARG A 105 -4.75 11.53 -1.69
CA ARG A 105 -4.49 10.43 -0.76
C ARG A 105 -4.57 10.87 0.70
N ALA A 106 -3.98 12.00 1.07
CA ALA A 106 -4.08 12.50 2.44
C ALA A 106 -5.54 12.77 2.85
N LEU A 107 -6.33 13.35 1.94
CA LEU A 107 -7.77 13.52 2.14
C LEU A 107 -8.47 12.19 2.42
N LYS A 108 -8.20 11.17 1.61
CA LYS A 108 -8.78 9.84 1.80
C LYS A 108 -8.42 9.22 3.15
N LEU A 109 -7.15 9.31 3.55
CA LEU A 109 -6.66 8.78 4.82
C LEU A 109 -7.30 9.48 6.03
N MET A 110 -7.55 10.78 5.94
CA MET A 110 -8.20 11.52 7.02
C MET A 110 -9.69 11.22 7.15
N THR A 111 -10.39 11.04 6.01
CA THR A 111 -11.79 10.61 6.02
C THR A 111 -11.96 9.21 6.61
N ASP A 112 -10.96 8.35 6.47
CA ASP A 112 -10.90 7.03 7.10
C ASP A 112 -10.52 7.09 8.61
N GLY A 113 -10.38 8.27 9.20
CA GLY A 113 -10.18 8.49 10.64
C GLY A 113 -8.74 8.37 11.14
N LEU A 114 -7.74 8.55 10.25
CA LEU A 114 -6.33 8.35 10.57
C LEU A 114 -5.62 9.67 10.91
N ASN A 115 -4.92 9.69 12.05
CA ASN A 115 -4.39 10.91 12.67
C ASN A 115 -3.03 11.42 12.14
N ARG A 116 -2.39 10.78 11.13
CA ARG A 116 -1.04 11.18 10.62
C ARG A 116 -0.76 10.90 9.12
N PRO A 117 -1.38 11.63 8.18
CA PRO A 117 -1.05 11.60 6.74
C PRO A 117 0.42 11.89 6.34
N ILE A 118 1.16 12.75 7.07
CA ILE A 118 2.55 13.15 6.72
C ILE A 118 3.51 11.96 6.57
N ASP A 119 3.44 10.98 7.48
CA ASP A 119 4.40 9.88 7.52
C ASP A 119 4.32 9.04 6.22
N MET A 120 3.16 9.02 5.56
CA MET A 120 2.99 8.37 4.27
C MET A 120 3.48 9.20 3.08
N MET A 121 3.38 10.52 3.14
CA MET A 121 3.79 11.42 2.04
C MET A 121 5.31 11.47 1.86
N THR A 122 6.05 11.29 2.96
CA THR A 122 7.51 11.50 3.00
C THR A 122 8.34 10.24 2.78
N THR A 123 7.72 9.06 2.75
CA THR A 123 8.43 7.77 2.68
C THR A 123 8.69 7.34 1.22
N ASP A 124 9.51 8.10 0.49
CA ASP A 124 10.01 7.63 -0.81
C ASP A 124 11.04 6.51 -0.59
N ILE A 125 10.83 5.36 -1.22
CA ILE A 125 11.75 4.21 -1.09
C ILE A 125 12.86 4.34 -2.13
N LEU A 126 12.48 4.46 -3.39
CA LEU A 126 13.39 4.44 -4.53
C LEU A 126 12.84 5.36 -5.62
N THR A 127 13.71 6.19 -6.19
CA THR A 127 13.40 6.97 -7.39
C THR A 127 14.35 6.56 -8.49
N ASN A 128 13.80 6.06 -9.60
CA ASN A 128 14.57 5.66 -10.78
C ASN A 128 13.89 6.24 -12.03
N ARG A 129 14.65 6.94 -12.88
CA ARG A 129 14.15 7.54 -14.15
C ARG A 129 12.83 8.33 -14.01
N GLY A 130 12.66 9.06 -12.91
CA GLY A 130 11.45 9.84 -12.62
C GLY A 130 10.25 9.03 -12.12
N LYS A 131 10.34 7.69 -12.03
CA LYS A 131 9.38 6.85 -11.31
C LYS A 131 9.80 6.73 -9.85
N THR A 132 8.94 7.17 -8.93
CA THR A 132 9.16 7.04 -7.48
C THR A 132 8.31 5.91 -6.93
N ILE A 133 8.97 4.90 -6.37
CA ILE A 133 8.37 3.80 -5.64
C ILE A 133 8.25 4.20 -4.18
N ARG A 134 7.04 4.16 -3.65
CA ARG A 134 6.69 4.53 -2.28
C ARG A 134 5.46 3.75 -1.81
N PRO A 135 5.28 3.51 -0.51
CA PRO A 135 4.03 2.97 0.00
C PRO A 135 2.90 3.96 -0.27
N LYS A 136 1.73 3.44 -0.64
CA LYS A 136 0.54 4.22 -1.01
C LYS A 136 -0.58 4.10 0.02
N THR A 137 -0.47 3.17 0.95
CA THR A 137 -1.43 2.89 2.03
C THR A 137 -0.70 2.74 3.36
N LEU A 138 -1.40 2.86 4.49
CA LEU A 138 -0.79 2.66 5.80
C LEU A 138 -0.29 1.23 6.01
N GLY A 139 -1.01 0.22 5.52
CA GLY A 139 -0.56 -1.16 5.59
C GLY A 139 0.74 -1.37 4.81
N GLN A 140 0.85 -0.77 3.63
CA GLN A 140 2.10 -0.78 2.86
C GLN A 140 3.24 -0.05 3.59
N LYS A 141 2.96 1.06 4.28
CA LYS A 141 3.98 1.74 5.07
C LYS A 141 4.43 0.91 6.26
N ALA A 142 3.49 0.37 7.05
CA ALA A 142 3.81 -0.53 8.16
C ALA A 142 4.62 -1.75 7.69
N TYR A 143 4.33 -2.26 6.49
CA TYR A 143 5.12 -3.32 5.86
C TYR A 143 6.56 -2.90 5.56
N VAL A 144 6.75 -1.73 4.95
CA VAL A 144 8.07 -1.20 4.61
C VAL A 144 8.89 -0.88 5.86
N ASP A 145 8.27 -0.29 6.88
CA ASP A 145 8.92 0.03 8.15
C ASP A 145 9.32 -1.26 8.89
N ALA A 146 8.44 -2.27 8.89
CA ALA A 146 8.77 -3.60 9.43
C ALA A 146 9.97 -4.23 8.72
N ILE A 147 10.08 -4.06 7.39
CA ILE A 147 11.24 -4.51 6.61
C ILE A 147 12.51 -3.81 7.08
N ASP A 148 12.49 -2.54 7.50
CA ASP A 148 13.70 -1.90 8.02
C ASP A 148 14.10 -2.47 9.39
N GLU A 149 13.13 -2.62 10.28
CA GLU A 149 13.34 -2.93 11.70
C GLU A 149 13.61 -4.40 12.03
N ASN A 150 13.22 -5.34 11.16
CA ASN A 150 13.23 -6.78 11.47
C ASN A 150 14.10 -7.59 10.52
N THR A 151 14.74 -8.65 11.02
CA THR A 151 15.60 -9.52 10.20
C THR A 151 14.78 -10.40 9.25
N VAL A 152 13.60 -10.85 9.68
CA VAL A 152 12.67 -11.64 8.84
C VAL A 152 11.30 -10.99 8.85
N VAL A 153 10.76 -10.70 7.66
CA VAL A 153 9.42 -10.13 7.53
C VAL A 153 8.56 -10.97 6.60
N PHE A 154 7.34 -11.28 7.02
CA PHE A 154 6.31 -11.92 6.22
C PHE A 154 5.29 -10.88 5.78
N GLY A 155 5.21 -10.61 4.47
CA GLY A 155 4.17 -9.80 3.86
C GLY A 155 3.08 -10.69 3.28
N ILE A 156 1.94 -10.80 3.97
CA ILE A 156 0.84 -11.70 3.59
C ILE A 156 -0.35 -10.86 3.16
N GLY A 157 -0.89 -11.13 1.96
CA GLY A 157 -2.10 -10.45 1.53
C GLY A 157 -2.41 -10.61 0.04
N PRO A 158 -3.54 -10.06 -0.44
CA PRO A 158 -4.01 -10.23 -1.80
C PRO A 158 -3.03 -9.76 -2.89
N ALA A 159 -3.23 -10.24 -4.12
CA ALA A 159 -2.54 -9.70 -5.29
C ALA A 159 -2.85 -8.20 -5.50
N GLY A 160 -1.82 -7.42 -5.82
CA GLY A 160 -1.94 -5.97 -6.02
C GLY A 160 -1.78 -5.11 -4.76
N THR A 161 -1.51 -5.71 -3.60
CA THR A 161 -1.15 -4.99 -2.36
C THR A 161 0.28 -4.44 -2.34
N GLY A 162 1.10 -4.77 -3.35
CA GLY A 162 2.48 -4.28 -3.47
C GLY A 162 3.52 -5.04 -2.64
N LYS A 163 3.15 -6.15 -1.96
CA LYS A 163 4.05 -6.94 -1.09
C LYS A 163 5.42 -7.27 -1.70
N THR A 164 5.44 -7.87 -2.89
CA THR A 164 6.69 -8.27 -3.55
C THR A 164 7.42 -7.06 -4.12
N TYR A 165 6.68 -6.14 -4.75
CA TYR A 165 7.25 -4.94 -5.37
C TYR A 165 7.95 -4.01 -4.36
N LEU A 166 7.33 -3.75 -3.21
CA LEU A 166 7.90 -2.93 -2.15
C LEU A 166 9.10 -3.63 -1.47
N ALA A 167 9.05 -4.95 -1.29
CA ALA A 167 10.19 -5.72 -0.79
C ALA A 167 11.41 -5.61 -1.71
N MET A 168 11.19 -5.76 -3.02
CA MET A 168 12.24 -5.61 -4.03
C MET A 168 12.81 -4.19 -4.02
N ALA A 169 11.97 -3.16 -3.93
CA ALA A 169 12.47 -1.78 -3.82
C ALA A 169 13.37 -1.58 -2.60
N LYS A 170 13.02 -2.17 -1.44
CA LYS A 170 13.86 -2.15 -0.24
C LYS A 170 15.16 -2.93 -0.41
N ALA A 171 15.13 -4.06 -1.11
CA ALA A 171 16.33 -4.83 -1.44
C ALA A 171 17.30 -4.03 -2.31
N VAL A 172 16.79 -3.34 -3.34
CA VAL A 172 17.59 -2.48 -4.23
C VAL A 172 18.21 -1.32 -3.45
N VAL A 173 17.46 -0.66 -2.58
CA VAL A 173 17.99 0.40 -1.71
C VAL A 173 19.08 -0.12 -0.79
N ALA A 174 18.89 -1.29 -0.18
CA ALA A 174 19.89 -1.90 0.70
C ALA A 174 21.19 -2.23 -0.05
N LEU A 175 21.09 -2.70 -1.30
CA LEU A 175 22.24 -2.93 -2.17
C LEU A 175 22.95 -1.63 -2.54
N GLN A 176 22.21 -0.61 -2.99
CA GLN A 176 22.77 0.70 -3.37
C GLN A 176 23.46 1.41 -2.19
N LYS A 177 22.94 1.22 -0.96
CA LYS A 177 23.53 1.74 0.27
C LYS A 177 24.65 0.86 0.84
N ASN A 178 25.06 -0.19 0.13
CA ASN A 178 26.08 -1.17 0.57
C ASN A 178 25.77 -1.84 1.92
N GLN A 179 24.49 -1.92 2.31
CA GLN A 179 24.07 -2.62 3.54
C GLN A 179 24.13 -4.14 3.33
N VAL A 180 23.86 -4.59 2.11
CA VAL A 180 24.05 -5.96 1.65
C VAL A 180 24.92 -5.97 0.39
N LYS A 181 25.57 -7.09 0.12
CA LYS A 181 26.42 -7.27 -1.07
C LYS A 181 25.67 -7.88 -2.25
N ARG A 182 24.53 -8.52 -2.00
CA ARG A 182 23.73 -9.19 -3.03
C ARG A 182 22.24 -9.23 -2.71
N ILE A 183 21.43 -9.33 -3.74
CA ILE A 183 19.98 -9.58 -3.67
C ILE A 183 19.72 -10.98 -4.23
N ILE A 184 18.95 -11.79 -3.52
CA ILE A 184 18.54 -13.12 -3.97
C ILE A 184 17.03 -13.16 -3.96
N MET A 185 16.42 -13.34 -5.13
CA MET A 185 14.99 -13.51 -5.27
C MET A 185 14.71 -14.95 -5.67
N THR A 186 13.79 -15.57 -4.95
CA THR A 186 13.44 -16.96 -5.16
C THR A 186 11.94 -17.17 -5.09
N ARG A 187 11.45 -18.15 -5.86
CA ARG A 187 10.04 -18.52 -5.92
C ARG A 187 9.93 -20.05 -5.97
N PRO A 188 8.96 -20.68 -5.29
CA PRO A 188 8.72 -22.11 -5.42
C PRO A 188 8.18 -22.41 -6.82
N VAL A 189 8.63 -23.51 -7.40
CA VAL A 189 8.05 -24.02 -8.65
C VAL A 189 6.88 -24.92 -8.27
N VAL A 190 5.70 -24.57 -8.79
CA VAL A 190 4.45 -25.32 -8.59
C VAL A 190 3.95 -25.73 -9.96
N GLU A 191 3.63 -27.00 -10.14
CA GLU A 191 3.04 -27.51 -11.39
C GLU A 191 1.55 -27.13 -11.41
N ALA A 192 1.26 -25.87 -11.70
CA ALA A 192 -0.11 -25.38 -11.86
C ALA A 192 -0.60 -25.63 -13.29
N GLY A 193 -1.01 -26.86 -13.59
CA GLY A 193 -1.79 -27.21 -14.79
C GLY A 193 -1.02 -27.94 -15.90
N GLU A 194 0.26 -27.64 -16.14
CA GLU A 194 1.13 -28.41 -17.04
C GLU A 194 2.33 -28.93 -16.25
N SER A 195 2.61 -30.25 -16.28
CA SER A 195 3.84 -30.75 -15.65
C SER A 195 5.04 -30.11 -16.34
N LEU A 196 6.01 -29.64 -15.54
CA LEU A 196 7.23 -29.00 -16.03
C LEU A 196 7.96 -29.89 -17.07
N GLY A 197 7.71 -31.20 -17.02
CA GLY A 197 8.15 -32.20 -17.98
C GLY A 197 7.79 -31.93 -19.45
N TYR A 198 6.68 -31.26 -19.76
CA TYR A 198 6.15 -31.15 -21.14
C TYR A 198 6.60 -29.92 -21.95
N LEU A 199 7.17 -28.90 -21.30
CA LEU A 199 7.71 -27.74 -22.03
C LEU A 199 9.03 -28.12 -22.75
N PRO A 200 9.23 -27.82 -24.04
CA PRO A 200 10.49 -28.08 -24.73
C PRO A 200 11.60 -27.12 -24.24
N GLY A 201 12.86 -27.57 -24.23
CA GLY A 201 14.02 -26.75 -23.85
C GLY A 201 14.76 -27.22 -22.60
N SER A 202 15.75 -26.45 -22.16
CA SER A 202 16.53 -26.73 -20.94
C SER A 202 15.67 -26.51 -19.68
N LEU A 203 16.10 -27.05 -18.54
CA LEU A 203 15.40 -26.82 -17.26
C LEU A 203 15.23 -25.33 -16.94
N ASN A 204 16.19 -24.50 -17.33
CA ASN A 204 16.13 -23.05 -17.15
C ASN A 204 15.06 -22.42 -18.04
N ASP A 205 14.95 -22.83 -19.31
CA ASP A 205 13.94 -22.31 -20.25
C ASP A 205 12.51 -22.61 -19.77
N LYS A 206 12.33 -23.72 -19.04
CA LYS A 206 11.04 -24.11 -18.46
C LYS A 206 10.66 -23.30 -17.22
N ILE A 207 11.64 -22.80 -16.46
CA ILE A 207 11.40 -22.06 -15.21
C ILE A 207 11.37 -20.55 -15.45
N ASP A 208 12.01 -20.05 -16.51
CA ASP A 208 12.07 -18.63 -16.85
C ASP A 208 10.70 -17.92 -16.86
N PRO A 209 9.61 -18.51 -17.42
CA PRO A 209 8.29 -17.87 -17.40
C PRO A 209 7.77 -17.56 -15.99
N TYR A 210 8.08 -18.42 -15.01
CA TYR A 210 7.67 -18.23 -13.61
C TYR A 210 8.49 -17.14 -12.90
N MET A 211 9.70 -16.86 -13.38
CA MET A 211 10.58 -15.84 -12.80
C MET A 211 10.42 -14.48 -13.49
N ARG A 212 9.84 -14.44 -14.69
CA ARG A 212 9.67 -13.22 -15.50
C ARG A 212 9.08 -12.02 -14.76
N PRO A 213 8.04 -12.15 -13.92
CA PRO A 213 7.52 -11.01 -13.16
C PRO A 213 8.55 -10.36 -12.23
N LEU A 214 9.52 -11.12 -11.71
CA LEU A 214 10.61 -10.59 -10.89
C LEU A 214 11.62 -9.82 -11.75
N TYR A 215 11.92 -10.30 -12.96
CA TYR A 215 12.76 -9.55 -13.91
C TYR A 215 12.09 -8.24 -14.34
N ASP A 216 10.81 -8.27 -14.67
CA ASP A 216 10.05 -7.08 -15.08
C ASP A 216 10.05 -6.01 -13.97
N ALA A 217 9.85 -6.42 -12.72
CA ALA A 217 9.90 -5.50 -11.58
C ALA A 217 11.31 -4.90 -11.36
N LEU A 218 12.40 -5.62 -11.65
CA LEU A 218 13.75 -5.06 -11.57
C LEU A 218 13.96 -3.94 -12.60
N TYR A 219 13.41 -4.06 -13.81
CA TYR A 219 13.54 -3.04 -14.85
C TYR A 219 12.89 -1.70 -14.48
N ASP A 220 11.93 -1.69 -13.56
CA ASP A 220 11.39 -0.45 -12.98
C ASP A 220 12.35 0.18 -11.95
N MET A 221 13.18 -0.63 -11.28
CA MET A 221 13.96 -0.22 -10.10
C MET A 221 15.42 0.10 -10.41
N ILE A 222 15.98 -0.55 -11.43
CA ILE A 222 17.40 -0.46 -11.80
C ILE A 222 17.49 -0.07 -13.27
N ASP A 223 18.54 0.68 -13.62
CA ASP A 223 18.84 0.94 -15.03
C ASP A 223 18.94 -0.38 -15.83
N PRO A 224 18.18 -0.55 -16.93
CA PRO A 224 18.18 -1.76 -17.75
C PRO A 224 19.56 -2.19 -18.23
N GLU A 225 20.48 -1.23 -18.46
CA GLU A 225 21.85 -1.51 -18.88
C GLU A 225 22.72 -2.12 -17.78
N ALA A 226 22.39 -1.87 -16.51
CA ALA A 226 23.11 -2.40 -15.35
C ALA A 226 22.64 -3.81 -14.97
N ILE A 227 21.37 -4.14 -15.21
CA ILE A 227 20.77 -5.42 -14.81
C ILE A 227 21.55 -6.64 -15.34
N PRO A 228 21.90 -6.75 -16.64
CA PRO A 228 22.67 -7.88 -17.14
C PRO A 228 24.02 -8.05 -16.44
N LYS A 229 24.71 -6.95 -16.12
CA LYS A 229 25.99 -6.97 -15.41
C LYS A 229 25.83 -7.46 -13.97
N LEU A 230 24.79 -6.99 -13.27
CA LEU A 230 24.50 -7.39 -11.89
C LEU A 230 24.10 -8.86 -11.79
N LEU A 231 23.33 -9.36 -12.75
CA LEU A 231 22.97 -10.77 -12.87
C LEU A 231 24.20 -11.63 -13.17
N ALA A 232 25.00 -11.26 -14.16
CA ALA A 232 26.21 -12.00 -14.53
C ALA A 232 27.25 -12.04 -13.40
N ALA A 233 27.35 -10.97 -12.60
CA ALA A 233 28.22 -10.92 -11.43
C ALA A 233 27.66 -11.67 -10.21
N GLY A 234 26.42 -12.17 -10.25
CA GLY A 234 25.73 -12.78 -9.10
C GLY A 234 25.42 -11.79 -7.98
N THR A 235 25.49 -10.48 -8.25
CA THR A 235 25.06 -9.44 -7.30
C THR A 235 23.55 -9.43 -7.16
N ILE A 236 22.84 -9.72 -8.25
CA ILE A 236 21.41 -10.04 -8.23
C ILE A 236 21.27 -11.47 -8.72
N GLU A 237 20.53 -12.28 -7.99
CA GLU A 237 20.24 -13.67 -8.34
C GLU A 237 18.72 -13.87 -8.35
N VAL A 238 18.19 -14.40 -9.45
CA VAL A 238 16.79 -14.84 -9.55
C VAL A 238 16.81 -16.34 -9.81
N ALA A 239 16.36 -17.14 -8.85
CA ALA A 239 16.51 -18.59 -8.90
C ALA A 239 15.33 -19.34 -8.27
N PRO A 240 15.11 -20.61 -8.62
CA PRO A 240 14.09 -21.45 -7.98
C PRO A 240 14.43 -21.74 -6.51
N LEU A 241 13.41 -21.97 -5.67
CA LEU A 241 13.60 -22.28 -4.24
C LEU A 241 14.53 -23.47 -3.96
N ALA A 242 14.54 -24.46 -4.86
CA ALA A 242 15.41 -25.62 -4.74
C ALA A 242 16.92 -25.26 -4.68
N TYR A 243 17.32 -24.15 -5.31
CA TYR A 243 18.71 -23.70 -5.36
C TYR A 243 19.19 -23.12 -4.02
N MET A 244 18.27 -22.89 -3.06
CA MET A 244 18.63 -22.42 -1.72
C MET A 244 19.16 -23.54 -0.82
N ARG A 245 18.96 -24.81 -1.21
CA ARG A 245 19.37 -25.97 -0.41
C ARG A 245 20.88 -25.98 -0.17
N GLY A 246 21.29 -26.18 1.08
CA GLY A 246 22.70 -26.28 1.46
C GLY A 246 23.47 -24.96 1.45
N ARG A 247 22.81 -23.82 1.20
CA ARG A 247 23.45 -22.50 1.23
C ARG A 247 23.39 -21.87 2.62
N THR A 248 24.33 -20.98 2.88
CA THR A 248 24.22 -19.97 3.94
C THR A 248 24.28 -18.60 3.27
N LEU A 249 23.24 -17.80 3.46
CA LEU A 249 23.04 -16.55 2.74
C LEU A 249 23.56 -15.41 3.63
N ASN A 250 24.87 -15.20 3.62
CA ASN A 250 25.51 -14.04 4.27
C ASN A 250 25.48 -12.79 3.36
N ASP A 251 25.50 -11.61 3.99
CA ASP A 251 25.54 -10.29 3.34
C ASP A 251 24.49 -10.13 2.22
N ALA A 252 23.28 -10.65 2.44
CA ALA A 252 22.27 -10.80 1.40
C ALA A 252 20.89 -10.27 1.82
N PHE A 253 20.21 -9.61 0.89
CA PHE A 253 18.77 -9.38 0.98
C PHE A 253 18.05 -10.46 0.19
N VAL A 254 17.28 -11.30 0.86
CA VAL A 254 16.67 -12.49 0.26
C VAL A 254 15.16 -12.34 0.25
N ILE A 255 14.53 -12.53 -0.90
CA ILE A 255 13.08 -12.47 -1.08
C ILE A 255 12.57 -13.83 -1.52
N LEU A 256 11.65 -14.43 -0.75
CA LEU A 256 10.88 -15.60 -1.17
C LEU A 256 9.48 -15.15 -1.57
N ASP A 257 9.20 -15.16 -2.87
CA ASP A 257 7.90 -14.81 -3.43
C ASP A 257 6.99 -16.04 -3.63
N GLU A 258 5.68 -15.82 -3.67
CA GLU A 258 4.62 -16.84 -3.67
C GLU A 258 4.80 -17.93 -2.61
N ALA A 259 5.16 -17.53 -1.40
CA ALA A 259 5.47 -18.43 -0.31
C ALA A 259 4.28 -19.32 0.11
N GLN A 260 3.05 -18.97 -0.27
CA GLN A 260 1.89 -19.83 -0.05
C GLN A 260 2.03 -21.20 -0.74
N ASN A 261 2.84 -21.26 -1.80
CA ASN A 261 3.15 -22.45 -2.58
C ASN A 261 4.37 -23.23 -2.09
N THR A 262 4.80 -22.99 -0.85
CA THR A 262 5.82 -23.81 -0.18
C THR A 262 5.21 -24.85 0.74
N THR A 263 5.87 -25.99 0.92
CA THR A 263 5.56 -26.92 2.01
C THR A 263 6.21 -26.46 3.33
N PRO A 264 5.78 -26.98 4.50
CA PRO A 264 6.44 -26.70 5.77
C PRO A 264 7.94 -27.02 5.78
N GLU A 265 8.34 -28.10 5.13
CA GLU A 265 9.73 -28.54 5.02
C GLU A 265 10.53 -27.56 4.17
N GLN A 266 9.97 -27.09 3.05
CA GLN A 266 10.61 -26.08 2.21
C GLN A 266 10.75 -24.73 2.92
N MET A 267 9.70 -24.29 3.63
CA MET A 267 9.74 -23.06 4.44
C MET A 267 10.83 -23.16 5.52
N LYS A 268 10.88 -24.27 6.28
CA LYS A 268 11.93 -24.51 7.28
C LYS A 268 13.32 -24.56 6.64
N MET A 269 13.46 -25.25 5.50
CA MET A 269 14.72 -25.32 4.76
C MET A 269 15.20 -23.92 4.39
N PHE A 270 14.31 -23.09 3.84
CA PHE A 270 14.61 -21.72 3.42
C PHE A 270 14.98 -20.79 4.58
N LEU A 271 14.15 -20.72 5.63
CA LEU A 271 14.40 -19.81 6.76
C LEU A 271 15.71 -20.15 7.49
N THR A 272 16.10 -21.43 7.53
CA THR A 272 17.38 -21.86 8.12
C THR A 272 18.59 -21.59 7.22
N ARG A 273 18.43 -20.98 6.03
CA ARG A 273 19.55 -20.50 5.21
C ARG A 273 20.02 -19.10 5.59
N LEU A 274 19.31 -18.41 6.49
CA LEU A 274 19.67 -17.08 6.98
C LEU A 274 21.12 -17.07 7.51
N GLY A 275 21.95 -16.21 6.92
CA GLY A 275 23.32 -15.96 7.36
C GLY A 275 23.47 -14.64 8.11
N PHE A 276 24.71 -14.29 8.44
CA PHE A 276 25.04 -13.02 9.07
C PHE A 276 24.85 -11.84 8.12
N ASN A 277 24.50 -10.68 8.68
CA ASN A 277 24.27 -9.44 7.96
C ASN A 277 23.31 -9.60 6.75
N SER A 278 22.24 -10.36 6.98
CA SER A 278 21.25 -10.67 5.95
C SER A 278 19.85 -10.39 6.43
N LYS A 279 18.96 -10.14 5.48
CA LYS A 279 17.54 -9.91 5.72
C LYS A 279 16.72 -10.83 4.83
N ILE A 280 15.63 -11.38 5.36
CA ILE A 280 14.69 -12.20 4.61
C ILE A 280 13.34 -11.50 4.57
N VAL A 281 12.76 -11.40 3.38
CA VAL A 281 11.36 -11.03 3.19
C VAL A 281 10.63 -12.18 2.50
N VAL A 282 9.53 -12.64 3.09
CA VAL A 282 8.69 -13.71 2.56
C VAL A 282 7.35 -13.12 2.18
N THR A 283 6.97 -13.23 0.91
CA THR A 283 5.71 -12.68 0.40
C THR A 283 4.78 -13.80 -0.07
N GLY A 284 3.48 -13.66 0.20
CA GLY A 284 2.52 -14.65 -0.28
C GLY A 284 1.07 -14.24 -0.07
N ASP A 285 0.17 -15.04 -0.63
CA ASP A 285 -1.28 -14.89 -0.52
C ASP A 285 -1.92 -16.23 -0.13
N LEU A 286 -2.38 -16.35 1.12
CA LEU A 286 -2.98 -17.60 1.62
C LEU A 286 -4.31 -17.96 0.94
N THR A 287 -4.90 -17.07 0.14
CA THR A 287 -6.10 -17.36 -0.66
C THR A 287 -5.78 -18.01 -2.01
N GLN A 288 -4.51 -18.00 -2.45
CA GLN A 288 -4.06 -18.49 -3.76
C GLN A 288 -3.07 -19.65 -3.62
N VAL A 289 -3.45 -20.70 -2.87
CA VAL A 289 -2.61 -21.88 -2.66
C VAL A 289 -2.76 -22.85 -3.83
N ASP A 290 -1.70 -23.02 -4.62
CA ASP A 290 -1.63 -23.88 -5.81
C ASP A 290 -1.01 -25.26 -5.51
N LEU A 291 -0.85 -25.60 -4.23
CA LEU A 291 -0.28 -26.89 -3.83
C LEU A 291 -1.23 -28.05 -4.19
N PRO A 292 -0.69 -29.25 -4.51
CA PRO A 292 -1.51 -30.44 -4.78
C PRO A 292 -2.52 -30.73 -3.66
N ARG A 293 -3.71 -31.23 -4.04
CA ARG A 293 -4.82 -31.49 -3.10
C ARG A 293 -4.32 -32.24 -1.86
N ASN A 294 -4.52 -31.64 -0.68
CA ASN A 294 -4.15 -32.07 0.69
C ASN A 294 -2.79 -31.58 1.24
N ALA A 295 -1.93 -30.96 0.45
CA ALA A 295 -0.69 -30.40 0.98
C ALA A 295 -0.97 -29.12 1.79
N LYS A 296 -0.44 -29.06 3.01
CA LYS A 296 -0.54 -27.86 3.86
C LYS A 296 0.47 -26.81 3.39
N SER A 297 0.04 -25.56 3.28
CA SER A 297 0.95 -24.45 3.02
C SER A 297 1.92 -24.23 4.19
N GLY A 298 3.21 -24.14 3.88
CA GLY A 298 4.27 -23.78 4.81
C GLY A 298 4.07 -22.37 5.37
N LEU A 299 3.63 -21.42 4.54
CA LEU A 299 3.31 -20.05 4.97
C LEU A 299 2.17 -20.02 6.01
N GLY A 300 1.11 -20.80 5.78
CA GLY A 300 -0.02 -20.87 6.72
C GLY A 300 0.36 -21.50 8.06
N LEU A 301 1.28 -22.48 8.05
CA LEU A 301 1.75 -23.11 9.27
C LEU A 301 2.76 -22.25 10.03
N VAL A 302 3.74 -21.67 9.33
CA VAL A 302 4.86 -20.94 9.95
C VAL A 302 4.39 -19.70 10.73
N ARG A 303 3.29 -19.07 10.29
CA ARG A 303 2.63 -17.98 11.02
C ARG A 303 2.28 -18.35 12.47
N ARG A 304 1.89 -19.61 12.72
CA ARG A 304 1.58 -20.10 14.07
C ARG A 304 2.83 -20.47 14.85
N ILE A 305 3.83 -21.02 14.17
CA ILE A 305 5.07 -21.52 14.79
C ILE A 305 5.98 -20.37 15.23
N LEU A 306 6.12 -19.34 14.40
CA LEU A 306 7.11 -18.26 14.59
C LEU A 306 6.50 -16.95 15.12
N ARG A 307 5.25 -16.98 15.61
CA ARG A 307 4.51 -15.77 16.04
C ARG A 307 5.26 -14.95 17.09
N ASP A 308 5.91 -15.64 18.03
CA ASP A 308 6.52 -15.03 19.21
C ASP A 308 8.05 -14.98 19.13
N VAL A 309 8.63 -15.22 17.95
CA VAL A 309 10.07 -15.17 17.74
C VAL A 309 10.50 -13.72 17.49
N GLU A 310 11.44 -13.24 18.30
CA GLU A 310 12.00 -11.89 18.16
C GLU A 310 12.64 -11.67 16.79
N HIS A 311 12.56 -10.43 16.27
CA HIS A 311 13.02 -10.03 14.94
C HIS A 311 12.36 -10.74 13.75
N ILE A 312 11.25 -11.47 14.01
CA ILE A 312 10.35 -11.98 12.98
C ILE A 312 9.03 -11.21 13.05
N LYS A 313 8.63 -10.57 11.95
CA LYS A 313 7.37 -9.82 11.88
C LYS A 313 6.44 -10.36 10.80
N PHE A 314 5.15 -10.46 11.14
CA PHE A 314 4.08 -10.75 10.19
C PHE A 314 3.28 -9.48 9.95
N ILE A 315 3.13 -9.08 8.68
CA ILE A 315 2.34 -7.94 8.24
C ILE A 315 1.26 -8.46 7.29
N GLU A 316 0.01 -8.26 7.70
CA GLU A 316 -1.17 -8.62 6.92
C GLU A 316 -1.63 -7.40 6.13
N LEU A 317 -1.67 -7.51 4.80
CA LEU A 317 -2.16 -6.50 3.88
C LEU A 317 -3.57 -6.90 3.42
N GLY A 318 -4.50 -5.95 3.49
CA GLY A 318 -5.91 -6.18 3.18
C GLY A 318 -6.34 -5.65 1.80
N ALA A 319 -7.64 -5.72 1.53
CA ALA A 319 -8.23 -5.13 0.33
C ALA A 319 -7.99 -3.61 0.24
N GLY A 320 -7.95 -2.91 1.38
CA GLY A 320 -7.62 -1.48 1.45
C GLY A 320 -6.20 -1.13 1.03
N ASP A 321 -5.29 -2.12 0.97
CA ASP A 321 -3.90 -1.95 0.53
C ASP A 321 -3.71 -2.22 -0.97
N VAL A 322 -4.75 -2.64 -1.68
CA VAL A 322 -4.70 -2.92 -3.12
C VAL A 322 -4.69 -1.60 -3.88
N VAL A 323 -3.60 -1.32 -4.58
CA VAL A 323 -3.49 -0.11 -5.42
C VAL A 323 -3.29 -0.49 -6.87
N ARG A 324 -4.36 -0.38 -7.63
CA ARG A 324 -4.41 -0.65 -9.08
C ARG A 324 -4.80 0.61 -9.83
N HIS A 325 -4.55 0.61 -11.13
CA HIS A 325 -5.07 1.65 -12.01
C HIS A 325 -6.61 1.67 -11.96
N ARG A 326 -7.23 2.86 -11.98
CA ARG A 326 -8.70 3.01 -11.84
C ARG A 326 -9.47 2.12 -12.83
N LEU A 327 -9.07 2.12 -14.10
CA LEU A 327 -9.68 1.28 -15.12
C LEU A 327 -9.63 -0.23 -14.78
N VAL A 328 -8.58 -0.71 -14.13
CA VAL A 328 -8.50 -2.12 -13.72
C VAL A 328 -9.50 -2.42 -12.61
N ALA A 329 -9.71 -1.48 -11.68
CA ALA A 329 -10.77 -1.60 -10.67
C ALA A 329 -12.15 -1.60 -11.35
N ASP A 330 -12.40 -0.66 -12.27
CA ASP A 330 -13.67 -0.56 -13.01
C ASP A 330 -13.98 -1.87 -13.79
N ILE A 331 -12.96 -2.49 -14.40
CA ILE A 331 -13.09 -3.79 -15.08
C ILE A 331 -13.44 -4.90 -14.08
N ILE A 332 -12.73 -5.00 -12.94
CA ILE A 332 -13.01 -6.02 -11.92
C ILE A 332 -14.44 -5.87 -11.39
N ASP A 333 -14.88 -4.65 -11.11
CA ASP A 333 -16.22 -4.36 -10.61
C ASP A 333 -17.31 -4.68 -11.64
N ALA A 334 -17.02 -4.52 -12.95
CA ALA A 334 -17.92 -4.94 -14.02
C ALA A 334 -18.09 -6.48 -14.06
N TYR A 335 -16.99 -7.23 -13.95
CA TYR A 335 -17.05 -8.70 -13.89
C TYR A 335 -17.72 -9.22 -12.61
N ALA A 336 -17.46 -8.57 -11.46
CA ALA A 336 -18.07 -8.95 -10.19
C ALA A 336 -19.60 -8.76 -10.21
N ARG A 337 -20.10 -7.68 -10.84
CA ARG A 337 -21.53 -7.47 -11.04
C ARG A 337 -22.16 -8.52 -11.94
N TYR A 338 -21.52 -8.82 -13.07
CA TYR A 338 -21.99 -9.87 -13.99
C TYR A 338 -22.08 -11.24 -13.31
N ALA A 339 -21.02 -11.65 -12.60
CA ALA A 339 -21.00 -12.92 -11.87
C ALA A 339 -22.01 -12.99 -10.70
N GLY A 340 -22.44 -11.84 -10.17
CA GLY A 340 -23.50 -11.75 -9.17
C GLY A 340 -24.91 -11.78 -9.76
N GLU A 341 -25.09 -11.41 -11.03
CA GLU A 341 -26.35 -11.48 -11.77
C GLU A 341 -26.68 -12.91 -12.23
N ASP A 342 -25.67 -13.73 -12.53
CA ASP A 342 -25.82 -15.14 -12.98
C ASP A 342 -26.31 -16.12 -11.88
N ILE A 343 -26.62 -15.66 -10.66
CA ILE A 343 -27.17 -16.51 -9.58
C ILE A 343 -28.70 -16.63 -9.66
N HIS A 344 -29.36 -15.94 -10.61
CA HIS A 344 -30.81 -15.86 -10.71
C HIS A 344 -31.46 -16.42 -12.00
N ASP A 345 -30.70 -17.05 -12.91
CA ASP A 345 -31.25 -17.72 -14.11
C ASP A 345 -31.17 -19.26 -14.04
#